data_AF-A0A7W2VBN7-F1
#
_entry.id   AF-A0A7W2VBN7-F1
#
_cell.length_a   1.000
_cell.length_b   1.000
_cell.length_c   1.000
_cell.angle_alpha   90.00
_cell.angle_beta   90.00
_cell.angle_gamma   90.00
#
_symmetry.space_group_name_H-M   'P 1'
#
loop_
_entity.id
_entity.type
_entity.pdbx_description
1 polymer ?
#
loop_
_entity_poly.entity_id
_entity_poly.type
_entity_poly.pdbx_seq_one_letter_code
_entity_poly.pdbx_strand_id
1 'polypeptide(L)' 'MTEKEQRTALRDEAAALLEQAEALLTELTDGYTEEKDGTFSACHPHNGFASVIRQISSLRKPLARAKV' A
#
# COMPACT_ATOMS: atom_id res chain seq x y z
N MET A 1 29.90 3.06 4.41
CA MET A 1 28.75 2.22 4.02
C MET A 1 29.19 1.36 2.85
N THR A 2 29.07 0.04 2.97
CA THR A 2 29.38 -0.92 1.91
C THR A 2 28.25 -0.97 0.88
N GLU A 3 28.52 -1.50 -0.30
CA GLU A 3 27.51 -1.67 -1.35
C GLU A 3 26.33 -2.54 -0.86
N LYS A 4 26.61 -3.57 -0.06
CA LYS A 4 25.60 -4.43 0.56
C LYS A 4 24.73 -3.67 1.57
N GLU A 5 25.34 -2.82 2.41
CA GLU A 5 24.61 -1.97 3.35
C GLU A 5 23.72 -0.97 2.61
N GLN A 6 24.19 -0.40 1.50
CA GLN A 6 23.39 0.50 0.66
C GLN A 6 22.18 -0.21 0.06
N ARG A 7 22.35 -1.42 -0.50
CA ARG A 7 21.23 -2.22 -1.05
C ARG A 7 20.22 -2.61 0.02
N THR A 8 20.70 -2.96 1.21
CA THR A 8 19.86 -3.26 2.38
C THR A 8 19.04 -2.03 2.78
N ALA A 9 19.67 -0.86 2.88
CA ALA A 9 18.99 0.39 3.23
C ALA A 9 17.91 0.76 2.20
N LEU A 10 18.21 0.64 0.89
CA LEU A 10 17.23 0.92 -0.17
C LEU A 10 16.05 -0.06 -0.15
N ARG A 11 16.29 -1.36 0.12
CA ARG A 11 15.22 -2.35 0.29
C ARG A 11 14.31 -1.97 1.44
N ASP A 12 14.90 -1.61 2.58
CA ASP A 12 14.16 -1.29 3.81
C ASP A 12 13.33 -0.01 3.64
N GLU A 13 13.91 1.01 3.00
CA GLU A 13 13.21 2.25 2.64
C GLU A 13 12.04 1.97 1.70
N ALA A 14 12.26 1.20 0.63
CA ALA A 14 11.20 0.85 -0.31
C ALA A 14 10.08 0.02 0.36
N ALA A 15 10.42 -0.91 1.26
CA ALA A 15 9.43 -1.67 2.02
C ALA A 15 8.60 -0.77 2.96
N ALA A 16 9.24 0.20 3.62
CA ALA A 16 8.56 1.16 4.49
C ALA A 16 7.62 2.10 3.71
N LEU A 17 8.04 2.56 2.53
CA LEU A 17 7.18 3.38 1.66
C LEU A 17 5.94 2.62 1.17
N LEU A 18 6.10 1.34 0.83
CA LEU A 18 4.96 0.48 0.47
C LEU A 18 4.02 0.25 1.65
N GLU A 19 4.55 0.14 2.87
CA GLU A 19 3.72 0.02 4.07
C GLU A 19 2.88 1.28 4.33
N GLN A 20 3.49 2.46 4.18
CA GLN A 20 2.78 3.74 4.30
C GLN A 20 1.70 3.89 3.23
N ALA A 21 1.99 3.51 1.98
CA ALA A 21 1.00 3.53 0.90
C ALA A 21 -0.17 2.57 1.16
N GLU A 22 0.11 1.36 1.68
CA GLU A 22 -0.92 0.39 2.08
C GLU A 22 -1.86 0.99 3.16
N ALA A 23 -1.28 1.65 4.17
CA ALA A 23 -2.04 2.28 5.25
C ALA A 23 -2.92 3.45 4.77
N LEU A 24 -2.34 4.40 4.01
CA LEU A 24 -3.07 5.58 3.52
C LEU A 24 -4.22 5.20 2.57
N LEU A 25 -4.01 4.20 1.71
CA LEU A 25 -5.06 3.72 0.82
C LEU A 25 -6.16 2.98 1.58
N THR A 26 -5.81 2.27 2.65
CA THR A 26 -6.81 1.63 3.53
C THR A 26 -7.65 2.69 4.22
N GLU A 27 -7.03 3.71 4.81
CA GLU A 27 -7.74 4.82 5.46
C GLU A 27 -8.63 5.59 4.48
N LEU A 28 -8.13 5.88 3.26
CA LEU A 28 -8.94 6.50 2.21
C LEU A 28 -10.13 5.62 1.81
N THR A 29 -9.92 4.31 1.73
CA THR A 29 -10.95 3.34 1.36
C THR A 29 -12.04 3.25 2.41
N ASP A 30 -11.65 3.19 3.69
CA ASP A 30 -12.56 3.18 4.83
C ASP A 30 -13.35 4.50 4.94
N GLY A 31 -12.76 5.60 4.46
CA GLY A 31 -13.40 6.92 4.35
C GLY A 31 -14.48 7.02 3.27
N TYR A 32 -14.55 6.08 2.32
CA TYR A 32 -15.66 6.03 1.35
C TYR A 32 -16.91 5.44 2.00
N THR A 33 -17.65 6.28 2.73
CA THR A 33 -19.02 5.98 3.15
C THR A 33 -20.01 6.39 2.07
N GLU A 34 -21.13 5.68 1.93
CA GLU A 34 -22.22 6.10 1.03
C GLU A 34 -22.65 7.54 1.35
N GLU A 35 -22.53 8.45 0.38
CA GLU A 35 -23.09 9.80 0.54
C GLU A 35 -24.61 9.68 0.59
N LYS A 36 -25.23 10.35 1.58
CA LYS A 36 -26.68 10.31 1.82
C LYS A 36 -27.52 10.76 0.63
N ASP A 37 -26.90 11.46 -0.32
CA ASP A 37 -27.55 12.08 -1.48
C ASP A 37 -27.57 11.14 -2.71
N GLY A 38 -27.01 9.93 -2.60
CA GLY A 38 -27.11 8.86 -3.61
C GLY A 38 -26.30 9.08 -4.89
N THR A 39 -25.60 10.21 -5.02
CA THR A 39 -24.73 10.54 -6.16
C THR A 39 -23.38 9.82 -6.14
N PHE A 40 -22.92 9.38 -4.97
CA PHE A 40 -21.64 8.68 -4.81
C PHE A 40 -21.83 7.21 -4.43
N SER A 41 -21.52 6.30 -5.35
CA SER A 41 -21.47 4.87 -5.07
C SER A 41 -20.10 4.51 -4.49
N ALA A 42 -20.00 4.44 -3.16
CA ALA A 42 -18.80 4.05 -2.43
C ALA A 42 -18.29 2.63 -2.79
N CYS A 43 -19.15 1.78 -3.36
CA CYS A 43 -18.82 0.40 -3.75
C CYS A 43 -17.70 0.31 -4.82
N HIS A 44 -17.67 1.23 -5.79
CA HIS A 44 -16.67 1.23 -6.87
C HIS A 44 -15.26 1.59 -6.40
N PRO A 45 -15.03 2.70 -5.67
CA PRO A 45 -13.72 3.02 -5.14
C PRO A 45 -13.28 1.99 -4.09
N HIS A 46 -14.19 1.49 -3.24
CA HIS A 46 -13.85 0.48 -2.24
C HIS A 46 -13.30 -0.80 -2.88
N ASN A 47 -13.95 -1.31 -3.93
CA ASN A 47 -13.46 -2.49 -4.65
C ASN A 47 -12.18 -2.22 -5.47
N GLY A 48 -12.07 -1.03 -6.08
CA GLY A 48 -10.89 -0.62 -6.83
C GLY A 48 -9.64 -0.54 -5.96
N PHE A 49 -9.73 0.18 -4.85
CA PHE A 49 -8.60 0.35 -3.92
C PHE A 49 -8.27 -0.91 -3.14
N ALA A 50 -9.25 -1.76 -2.81
CA ALA A 50 -8.98 -3.07 -2.22
C ALA A 50 -8.07 -3.94 -3.12
N SER A 51 -8.23 -3.87 -4.44
CA SER A 51 -7.33 -4.55 -5.38
C SER A 51 -5.90 -3.98 -5.33
N VAL A 52 -5.78 -2.66 -5.30
CA VAL A 52 -4.48 -1.97 -5.23
C VAL A 52 -3.76 -2.26 -3.91
N ILE A 53 -4.47 -2.21 -2.77
CA ILE A 53 -3.94 -2.56 -1.45
C ILE A 53 -3.37 -3.99 -1.46
N ARG A 54 -4.09 -4.95 -2.04
CA ARG A 54 -3.59 -6.33 -2.17
C ARG A 54 -2.32 -6.42 -3.01
N GLN A 55 -2.25 -5.69 -4.12
CA GLN A 55 -1.05 -5.65 -4.97
C GLN A 55 0.15 -5.07 -4.21
N ILE A 56 -0.03 -3.96 -3.49
CA ILE A 56 1.01 -3.36 -2.65
C ILE A 56 1.48 -4.34 -1.57
N SER A 57 0.56 -4.99 -0.86
CA SER A 57 0.87 -6.01 0.15
C SER A 57 1.66 -7.18 -0.44
N SER A 58 1.32 -7.60 -1.66
CA SER A 58 2.01 -8.68 -2.38
C SER A 58 3.42 -8.34 -2.83
N LEU A 59 3.72 -7.05 -3.05
CA LEU A 59 5.06 -6.54 -3.39
C LEU A 59 5.90 -6.31 -2.13
N ARG A 60 5.30 -5.73 -1.09
CA ARG A 60 5.98 -5.40 0.17
C ARG A 60 6.52 -6.63 0.90
N LYS A 61 5.69 -7.66 1.06
CA LYS A 61 6.05 -8.89 1.80
C LYS A 61 7.31 -9.59 1.29
N PRO A 62 7.46 -9.88 -0.02
CA PRO A 62 8.69 -10.47 -0.54
C PRO A 62 9.85 -9.48 -0.52
N LEU A 63 9.61 -8.18 -0.78
CA LEU A 63 10.66 -7.16 -0.74
C LEU A 63 11.31 -7.06 0.64
N ALA A 64 10.50 -7.00 1.72
CA ALA A 64 11.00 -6.95 3.10
C ALA A 64 11.78 -8.22 3.51
N ARG A 65 11.54 -9.36 2.85
CA ARG A 65 12.22 -10.63 3.11
C ARG A 65 13.41 -10.89 2.19
N ALA A 66 13.59 -10.07 1.16
CA ALA A 66 14.65 -10.25 0.17
C ALA A 66 16.03 -10.09 0.84
N LYS A 67 16.90 -11.07 0.64
CA LYS A 67 18.30 -10.99 1.07
C LYS A 67 19.09 -10.27 -0.01
N VAL A 68 19.53 -9.05 0.27
CA VAL A 68 20.31 -8.18 -0.63
C VAL A 68 21.62 -7.73 0.01
#